data_AF-A0AAU9KZF6-F1
#
_entry.id   AF-A0AAU9KZF6-F1
#
_cell.length_a   1.000
_cell.length_b   1.000
_cell.length_c   1.000
_cell.angle_alpha   90.00
_cell.angle_beta   90.00
_cell.angle_gamma   90.00
#
_symmetry.space_group_name_H-M   'P 1'
#
loop_
_entity.id
_entity.type
_entity.pdbx_description
1 polymer ?
#
loop_
_entity_poly.entity_id
_entity_poly.type
_entity_poly.pdbx_seq_one_letter_code
_entity_poly.pdbx_strand_id
1 'polypeptide(L)'
;MSSNEKCFVSKKCELEEVRPAQPTVSRKKRRVGHVERNFSEFVCESMVEKEKSKVLGAHLLDAFWKAKDTIRQLQTEIGRACGALACAENLLNWTHPWKTATVFVGIAMMSLVFSVIRGRWAILVFGLTEFGAVFVNDAPTSKRLKKIVWNYLSSLPTDQDLIELYEPERAIYMKTRKVQQEKDEETALRLRYHALWIGNVFTKAEGERHAKTCFLVYRSYRFLLWKCEEDANEGSQPNLQLVIEKPQAVIDKSNDKVFTFNASGRNNNGDIETRVFTMDSLEKKDALLNMIRQSCRM
;
A
#
# COMPACT_ATOMS: atom_id res chain seq x y z
N MET A 1 -27.38 -46.74 16.55
CA MET A 1 -28.11 -45.45 16.60
C MET A 1 -28.04 -44.89 15.18
N SER A 2 -29.07 -45.19 14.37
CA SER A 2 -30.21 -44.30 14.08
C SER A 2 -29.74 -43.06 13.30
N SER A 3 -30.24 -42.69 12.13
CA SER A 3 -31.34 -43.12 11.26
C SER A 3 -31.23 -42.21 10.01
N ASN A 4 -31.43 -42.73 8.79
CA ASN A 4 -32.60 -42.47 7.94
C ASN A 4 -32.90 -40.97 7.70
N GLU A 5 -33.15 -40.46 6.49
CA GLU A 5 -33.75 -41.09 5.32
C GLU A 5 -33.77 -40.10 4.14
N LYS A 6 -33.52 -40.63 2.93
CA LYS A 6 -34.33 -40.49 1.68
C LYS A 6 -34.55 -39.08 1.09
N CYS A 7 -34.68 -38.89 -0.23
CA CYS A 7 -34.91 -39.80 -1.35
C CYS A 7 -34.58 -39.03 -2.65
N PHE A 8 -33.78 -39.58 -3.57
CA PHE A 8 -34.21 -40.28 -4.82
C PHE A 8 -34.60 -39.30 -5.96
N VAL A 9 -34.25 -39.50 -7.23
CA VAL A 9 -34.31 -40.69 -8.11
C VAL A 9 -33.29 -40.46 -9.27
N SER A 10 -32.24 -41.28 -9.43
CA SER A 10 -32.12 -42.49 -10.28
C SER A 10 -31.91 -42.19 -11.79
N LYS A 11 -30.68 -42.43 -12.31
CA LYS A 11 -30.27 -43.55 -13.21
C LYS A 11 -30.66 -43.34 -14.68
N LYS A 12 -29.95 -43.82 -15.70
CA LYS A 12 -28.60 -44.36 -16.03
C LYS A 12 -28.82 -45.04 -17.40
N CYS A 13 -27.72 -45.20 -18.15
CA CYS A 13 -27.50 -46.19 -19.23
C CYS A 13 -28.28 -45.96 -20.54
N GLU A 14 -27.61 -45.70 -21.67
CA GLU A 14 -26.78 -46.57 -22.57
C GLU A 14 -27.60 -46.71 -23.86
N LEU A 15 -27.12 -46.15 -24.97
CA LEU A 15 -26.29 -46.79 -25.99
C LEU A 15 -27.14 -47.61 -26.97
N GLU A 16 -27.40 -47.05 -28.15
CA GLU A 16 -27.30 -47.82 -29.40
C GLU A 16 -27.24 -46.89 -30.63
N GLU A 17 -26.31 -47.25 -31.50
CA GLU A 17 -26.07 -46.77 -32.86
C GLU A 17 -27.17 -47.29 -33.80
N VAL A 18 -27.51 -46.57 -34.88
CA VAL A 18 -27.92 -47.07 -36.22
C VAL A 18 -28.40 -45.89 -37.09
N ARG A 19 -27.83 -45.79 -38.30
CA ARG A 19 -28.19 -44.90 -39.42
C ARG A 19 -29.17 -45.68 -40.36
N PRO A 20 -29.68 -45.08 -41.45
CA PRO A 20 -30.73 -44.07 -41.63
C PRO A 20 -32.03 -44.63 -42.27
N ALA A 21 -33.12 -43.85 -42.32
CA ALA A 21 -34.20 -44.07 -43.30
C ALA A 21 -34.91 -42.75 -43.68
N GLN A 22 -35.04 -42.50 -44.99
CA GLN A 22 -35.99 -41.53 -45.55
C GLN A 22 -37.44 -41.93 -45.24
N PRO A 23 -38.39 -40.99 -45.35
CA PRO A 23 -39.40 -41.21 -46.38
C PRO A 23 -39.82 -39.94 -47.14
N THR A 24 -39.98 -40.12 -48.45
CA THR A 24 -40.92 -39.36 -49.28
C THR A 24 -42.37 -39.66 -48.85
N VAL A 25 -43.26 -38.66 -48.88
CA VAL A 25 -44.51 -38.64 -49.70
C VAL A 25 -45.41 -37.47 -49.26
N SER A 26 -45.92 -36.79 -50.29
CA SER A 26 -46.93 -35.73 -50.39
C SER A 26 -48.19 -35.81 -49.50
N ARG A 27 -48.75 -34.65 -49.09
CA ARG A 27 -50.06 -34.16 -49.60
C ARG A 27 -50.56 -32.83 -49.00
N LYS A 28 -51.18 -32.06 -49.91
CA LYS A 28 -52.36 -31.16 -49.78
C LYS A 28 -52.20 -29.76 -49.15
N LYS A 29 -52.19 -28.78 -50.06
CA LYS A 29 -52.58 -27.38 -49.87
C LYS A 29 -53.93 -27.28 -49.13
N ARG A 30 -53.92 -26.74 -47.91
CA ARG A 30 -55.10 -26.16 -47.26
C ARG A 30 -55.03 -24.64 -47.47
N ARG A 31 -56.10 -24.03 -47.97
CA ARG A 31 -56.17 -22.56 -48.12
C ARG A 31 -56.17 -21.94 -46.72
N VAL A 32 -55.06 -21.30 -46.38
CA VAL A 32 -54.88 -20.49 -45.17
C VAL A 32 -55.64 -19.17 -45.37
N GLY A 33 -56.47 -18.79 -44.39
CA GLY A 33 -57.27 -17.57 -44.46
C GLY A 33 -56.39 -16.32 -44.50
N HIS A 34 -56.86 -15.26 -45.15
CA HIS A 34 -56.08 -14.04 -45.38
C HIS A 34 -55.54 -13.39 -44.08
N VAL A 35 -56.25 -13.59 -42.97
CA VAL A 35 -55.87 -13.09 -41.63
C VAL A 35 -54.67 -13.85 -41.05
N GLU A 36 -54.59 -15.17 -41.22
CA GLU A 36 -53.44 -15.97 -40.76
C GLU A 36 -52.16 -15.67 -41.56
N ARG A 37 -52.29 -15.22 -42.82
CA ARG A 37 -51.15 -14.75 -43.62
C ARG A 37 -50.52 -13.47 -43.07
N ASN A 38 -51.34 -12.50 -42.68
CA ASN A 38 -50.84 -11.21 -42.17
C ASN A 38 -50.15 -11.37 -40.80
N PHE A 39 -50.68 -12.25 -39.93
CA PHE A 39 -50.01 -12.58 -38.66
C PHE A 39 -48.72 -13.40 -38.88
N SER A 40 -48.70 -14.30 -39.86
CA SER A 40 -47.50 -15.09 -40.20
C SER A 40 -46.38 -14.21 -40.79
N GLU A 41 -46.73 -13.25 -41.65
CA GLU A 41 -45.76 -12.29 -42.20
C GLU A 41 -45.20 -11.38 -41.12
N PHE A 42 -46.05 -10.85 -40.23
CA PHE A 42 -45.60 -10.03 -39.09
C PHE A 42 -44.72 -10.82 -38.09
N VAL A 43 -45.05 -12.09 -37.84
CA VAL A 43 -44.26 -12.97 -36.95
C VAL A 43 -42.92 -13.36 -37.60
N CYS A 44 -42.89 -13.60 -38.91
CA CYS A 44 -41.65 -13.84 -39.65
C CYS A 44 -40.77 -12.59 -39.69
N GLU A 45 -41.35 -11.41 -39.94
CA GLU A 45 -40.62 -10.13 -39.98
C GLU A 45 -40.04 -9.78 -38.61
N SER A 46 -40.81 -9.97 -37.54
CA SER A 46 -40.33 -9.76 -36.16
C SER A 46 -39.31 -10.81 -35.69
N MET A 47 -39.37 -12.05 -36.18
CA MET A 47 -38.31 -13.05 -35.95
C MET A 47 -37.02 -12.70 -36.71
N VAL A 48 -37.13 -12.20 -37.94
CA VAL A 48 -35.98 -11.73 -38.74
C VAL A 48 -35.35 -10.48 -38.12
N GLU A 49 -36.12 -9.54 -37.57
CA GLU A 49 -35.58 -8.40 -36.81
C GLU A 49 -34.92 -8.84 -35.49
N LYS A 50 -35.47 -9.84 -34.80
CA LYS A 50 -34.84 -10.43 -33.61
C LYS A 50 -33.55 -11.18 -33.94
N GLU A 51 -33.46 -11.83 -35.10
CA GLU A 51 -32.22 -12.46 -35.56
C GLU A 51 -31.20 -11.44 -36.03
N LYS A 52 -31.62 -10.42 -36.78
CA LYS A 52 -30.76 -9.31 -37.19
C LYS A 52 -30.19 -8.57 -35.98
N SER A 53 -31.00 -8.29 -34.95
CA SER A 53 -30.52 -7.65 -33.72
C SER A 53 -29.60 -8.54 -32.88
N LYS A 54 -29.79 -9.87 -32.88
CA LYS A 54 -28.84 -10.82 -32.27
C LYS A 54 -27.52 -10.90 -33.03
N VAL A 55 -27.55 -10.89 -34.36
CA VAL A 55 -26.35 -10.88 -35.22
C VAL A 55 -25.63 -9.53 -35.11
N LEU A 56 -26.36 -8.41 -35.06
CA LEU A 56 -25.79 -7.09 -34.83
C LEU A 56 -25.17 -6.99 -33.42
N GLY A 57 -25.85 -7.52 -32.40
CA GLY A 57 -25.33 -7.60 -31.04
C GLY A 57 -24.06 -8.45 -30.94
N ALA A 58 -24.01 -9.61 -31.61
CA ALA A 58 -22.81 -10.44 -31.66
C ALA A 58 -21.64 -9.74 -32.37
N HIS A 59 -21.91 -9.03 -33.48
CA HIS A 59 -20.89 -8.29 -34.22
C HIS A 59 -20.38 -7.05 -33.45
N LEU A 60 -21.25 -6.36 -32.72
CA LEU A 60 -20.87 -5.23 -31.86
C LEU A 60 -20.08 -5.69 -30.63
N LEU A 61 -20.44 -6.82 -30.03
CA LEU A 61 -19.68 -7.41 -28.93
C LEU A 61 -18.31 -7.91 -29.39
N ASP A 62 -18.23 -8.55 -30.56
CA ASP A 62 -16.94 -8.96 -31.14
C ASP A 62 -16.05 -7.75 -31.46
N ALA A 63 -16.61 -6.67 -32.01
CA ALA A 63 -15.90 -5.42 -32.22
C ALA A 63 -15.44 -4.78 -30.89
N PHE A 64 -16.26 -4.85 -29.84
CA PHE A 64 -15.90 -4.36 -28.51
C PHE A 64 -14.78 -5.20 -27.87
N TRP A 65 -14.83 -6.53 -27.98
CA TRP A 65 -13.76 -7.41 -27.49
C TRP A 65 -12.45 -7.18 -28.25
N LYS A 66 -12.51 -7.00 -29.58
CA LYS A 66 -11.35 -6.60 -30.39
C LYS A 66 -10.79 -5.24 -29.97
N ALA A 67 -11.65 -4.24 -29.73
CA ALA A 67 -11.21 -2.93 -29.24
C ALA A 67 -10.60 -3.02 -27.82
N LYS A 68 -11.14 -3.88 -26.95
CA LYS A 68 -10.58 -4.12 -25.62
C LYS A 68 -9.20 -4.79 -25.69
N ASP A 69 -9.02 -5.73 -26.60
CA ASP A 69 -7.74 -6.41 -26.79
C ASP A 69 -6.70 -5.48 -27.43
N THR A 70 -7.09 -4.61 -28.37
CA THR A 70 -6.17 -3.58 -28.88
C THR A 70 -5.79 -2.55 -27.81
N ILE A 71 -6.72 -2.16 -26.93
CA ILE A 71 -6.41 -1.27 -25.79
C ILE A 71 -5.43 -1.95 -24.83
N ARG A 72 -5.61 -3.24 -24.52
CA ARG A 72 -4.65 -3.99 -23.68
C ARG A 72 -3.27 -4.10 -24.33
N GLN A 73 -3.23 -4.31 -25.63
CA GLN A 73 -1.98 -4.34 -26.38
C GLN A 73 -1.29 -2.97 -26.36
N LEU A 74 -2.02 -1.88 -26.59
CA LEU A 74 -1.50 -0.52 -26.48
C LEU A 74 -1.02 -0.20 -25.06
N GLN A 75 -1.74 -0.60 -24.02
CA GLN A 75 -1.31 -0.42 -22.63
C GLN A 75 -0.01 -1.17 -22.34
N THR A 76 0.16 -2.38 -22.90
CA THR A 76 1.39 -3.16 -22.75
C THR A 76 2.56 -2.51 -23.50
N GLU A 77 2.31 -1.97 -24.70
CA GLU A 77 3.32 -1.26 -25.49
C GLU A 77 3.72 0.09 -24.86
N ILE A 78 2.76 0.84 -24.33
CA ILE A 78 2.99 2.09 -23.60
C ILE A 78 3.73 1.82 -22.30
N GLY A 79 3.35 0.79 -21.54
CA GLY A 79 4.06 0.37 -20.34
C GLY A 79 5.51 -0.01 -20.63
N ARG A 80 5.74 -0.71 -21.76
CA ARG A 80 7.08 -1.04 -22.26
C ARG A 80 7.88 0.20 -22.68
N ALA A 81 7.27 1.15 -23.37
CA ALA A 81 7.92 2.39 -23.79
C ALA A 81 8.26 3.28 -22.58
N CYS A 82 7.37 3.37 -21.60
CA CYS A 82 7.59 4.11 -20.35
C CYS A 82 8.71 3.47 -19.53
N GLY A 83 8.72 2.14 -19.38
CA GLY A 83 9.83 1.43 -18.75
C GLY A 83 11.17 1.64 -19.48
N ALA A 84 11.15 1.64 -20.81
CA ALA A 84 12.34 1.96 -21.62
C ALA A 84 12.85 3.39 -21.40
N LEU A 85 11.95 4.37 -21.23
CA LEU A 85 12.30 5.76 -20.93
C LEU A 85 12.87 5.90 -19.51
N ALA A 86 12.26 5.28 -18.50
CA ALA A 86 12.78 5.27 -17.13
C ALA A 86 14.17 4.60 -17.07
N CYS A 87 14.37 3.48 -17.79
CA CYS A 87 15.68 2.85 -17.91
C CYS A 87 16.70 3.77 -18.62
N ALA A 88 16.28 4.57 -19.59
CA ALA A 88 17.14 5.54 -20.27
C ALA A 88 17.51 6.73 -19.37
N GLU A 89 16.56 7.22 -18.56
CA GLU A 89 16.81 8.24 -17.55
C GLU A 89 17.81 7.73 -16.50
N ASN A 90 17.61 6.52 -15.98
CA ASN A 90 18.54 5.87 -15.06
C ASN A 90 19.92 5.59 -15.67
N LEU A 91 19.98 5.31 -16.97
CA LEU A 91 21.24 5.18 -17.69
C LEU A 91 22.02 6.51 -17.70
N LEU A 92 21.32 7.64 -17.84
CA LEU A 92 21.93 8.98 -17.81
C LEU A 92 22.28 9.44 -16.39
N ASN A 93 21.52 9.01 -15.38
CA ASN A 93 21.71 9.37 -13.97
C ASN A 93 22.77 8.52 -13.24
N TRP A 94 23.50 7.66 -13.95
CA TRP A 94 24.59 6.83 -13.39
C TRP A 94 24.16 5.85 -12.28
N THR A 95 22.90 5.41 -12.26
CA THR A 95 22.37 4.54 -11.20
C THR A 95 23.09 3.19 -11.08
N HIS A 96 23.70 2.69 -12.17
CA HIS A 96 24.60 1.53 -12.14
C HIS A 96 25.95 1.84 -12.83
N PRO A 97 26.98 2.28 -12.09
CA PRO A 97 28.17 2.95 -12.63
C PRO A 97 28.94 2.11 -13.65
N TRP A 98 29.00 0.78 -13.45
CA TRP A 98 29.72 -0.11 -14.36
C TRP A 98 29.00 -0.31 -15.71
N LYS A 99 27.67 -0.36 -15.71
CA LYS A 99 26.86 -0.61 -16.92
C LYS A 99 26.73 0.69 -17.74
N THR A 100 26.52 1.82 -17.07
CA THR A 100 26.47 3.13 -17.73
C THR A 100 27.83 3.50 -18.35
N ALA A 101 28.94 3.21 -17.66
CA ALA A 101 30.29 3.42 -18.21
C ALA A 101 30.52 2.64 -19.51
N THR A 102 30.11 1.37 -19.60
CA THR A 102 30.27 0.59 -20.83
C THR A 102 29.51 1.18 -22.02
N VAL A 103 28.31 1.71 -21.80
CA VAL A 103 27.53 2.37 -22.86
C VAL A 103 28.18 3.68 -23.27
N PHE A 104 28.66 4.47 -22.31
CA PHE A 104 29.34 5.74 -22.59
C PHE A 104 30.63 5.53 -23.40
N VAL A 105 31.43 4.52 -23.04
CA VAL A 105 32.63 4.12 -23.80
C VAL A 105 32.25 3.67 -25.21
N GLY A 106 31.18 2.90 -25.39
CA GLY A 106 30.68 2.49 -26.70
C GLY A 106 30.29 3.68 -27.58
N ILE A 107 29.57 4.66 -27.01
CA ILE A 107 29.16 5.89 -27.72
C ILE A 107 30.38 6.75 -28.06
N ALA A 108 31.34 6.90 -27.14
CA ALA A 108 32.56 7.66 -27.36
C ALA A 108 33.43 7.03 -28.47
N MET A 109 33.59 5.71 -28.47
CA MET A 109 34.29 4.99 -29.53
C MET A 109 33.59 5.12 -30.88
N MET A 110 32.26 5.05 -30.90
CA MET A 110 31.47 5.25 -32.11
C MET A 110 31.60 6.67 -32.65
N SER A 111 31.57 7.68 -31.77
CA SER A 111 31.82 9.09 -32.11
C SER A 111 33.24 9.29 -32.67
N LEU A 112 34.25 8.66 -32.08
CA LEU A 112 35.63 8.70 -32.57
C LEU A 112 35.74 8.07 -33.96
N VAL A 113 35.12 6.91 -34.18
CA VAL A 113 35.07 6.25 -35.51
C VAL A 113 34.39 7.16 -36.54
N PHE A 114 33.26 7.79 -36.21
CA PHE A 114 32.58 8.72 -37.11
C PHE A 114 33.33 10.05 -37.31
N SER A 115 34.19 10.45 -36.38
CA SER A 115 35.06 11.63 -36.51
C SER A 115 36.26 11.36 -37.43
N VAL A 116 36.83 10.16 -37.37
CA VAL A 116 37.97 9.74 -38.20
C VAL A 116 37.55 9.42 -39.64
N ILE A 117 36.36 8.82 -39.80
CA ILE A 117 35.80 8.47 -41.11
C ILE A 117 35.17 9.72 -41.73
N ARG A 118 35.80 10.31 -42.76
CA ARG A 118 35.18 11.37 -43.57
C ARG A 118 33.78 10.93 -44.00
N GLY A 119 32.76 11.76 -43.74
CA GLY A 119 31.34 11.41 -43.92
C GLY A 119 30.96 10.78 -45.27
N ARG A 120 31.76 10.98 -46.33
CA ARG A 120 31.65 10.28 -47.62
C ARG A 120 31.69 8.75 -47.50
N TRP A 121 32.53 8.20 -46.63
CA TRP A 121 32.62 6.76 -46.40
C TRP A 121 31.50 6.25 -45.50
N ALA A 122 31.02 7.05 -44.55
CA ALA A 122 29.86 6.70 -43.73
C ALA A 122 28.58 6.61 -44.60
N ILE A 123 28.38 7.57 -45.52
CA ILE A 123 27.28 7.54 -46.49
C ILE A 123 27.44 6.35 -47.45
N LEU A 124 28.66 6.04 -47.88
CA LEU A 124 28.93 4.90 -48.76
C LEU A 124 28.66 3.57 -48.06
N VAL A 125 29.09 3.38 -46.82
CA VAL A 125 28.81 2.17 -46.03
C VAL A 125 27.32 2.06 -45.75
N PHE A 126 26.66 3.15 -45.34
CA PHE A 126 25.21 3.15 -45.10
C PHE A 126 24.43 2.82 -46.38
N GLY A 127 24.82 3.42 -47.51
CA GLY A 127 24.28 3.11 -48.83
C GLY A 127 24.53 1.66 -49.23
N LEU A 128 25.73 1.11 -49.01
CA LEU A 128 26.05 -0.29 -49.30
C LEU A 128 25.30 -1.26 -48.38
N THR A 129 25.02 -0.89 -47.13
CA THR A 129 24.25 -1.74 -46.21
C THR A 129 22.77 -1.76 -46.58
N GLU A 130 22.20 -0.63 -47.01
CA GLU A 130 20.83 -0.58 -47.54
C GLU A 130 20.73 -1.35 -48.88
N PHE A 131 21.72 -1.19 -49.77
CA PHE A 131 21.78 -1.94 -51.03
C PHE A 131 21.99 -3.44 -50.79
N GLY A 132 22.85 -3.80 -49.84
CA GLY A 132 23.12 -5.18 -49.44
C GLY A 132 21.92 -5.82 -48.72
N ALA A 133 21.12 -5.05 -47.99
CA ALA A 133 19.89 -5.54 -47.35
C ALA A 133 18.83 -5.97 -48.38
N VAL A 134 18.82 -5.38 -49.58
CA VAL A 134 17.96 -5.82 -50.70
C VAL A 134 18.39 -7.18 -51.27
N PHE A 135 19.69 -7.48 -51.27
CA PHE A 135 20.23 -8.77 -51.76
C PHE A 135 20.18 -9.87 -50.69
N VAL A 136 20.11 -9.50 -49.42
CA VAL A 136 20.01 -10.43 -48.30
C VAL A 136 18.55 -10.49 -47.84
N ASN A 137 17.71 -11.16 -48.64
CA ASN A 137 16.30 -11.41 -48.31
C ASN A 137 16.08 -12.34 -47.09
N ASP A 138 17.12 -12.66 -46.28
CA ASP A 138 16.96 -13.54 -45.11
C ASP A 138 17.88 -13.24 -43.91
N ALA A 139 18.51 -12.07 -43.82
CA ALA A 139 19.27 -11.69 -42.61
C ALA A 139 18.57 -10.59 -41.82
N PRO A 140 17.89 -10.93 -40.70
CA PRO A 140 17.22 -9.95 -39.86
C PRO A 140 18.23 -9.28 -38.92
N THR A 141 19.18 -8.52 -39.46
CA THR A 141 20.18 -7.77 -38.69
C THR A 141 19.52 -6.70 -37.81
N SER A 142 18.48 -6.01 -38.29
CA SER A 142 17.75 -5.00 -37.51
C SER A 142 17.00 -5.59 -36.31
N LYS A 143 16.45 -6.81 -36.44
CA LYS A 143 15.75 -7.48 -35.33
C LYS A 143 16.73 -7.97 -34.27
N ARG A 144 17.97 -8.35 -34.63
CA ARG A 144 19.01 -8.77 -33.68
C ARG A 144 19.48 -7.60 -32.81
N LEU A 145 19.85 -6.47 -33.42
CA LEU A 145 20.28 -5.28 -32.68
C LEU A 145 19.15 -4.76 -31.77
N LYS A 146 17.92 -4.69 -32.29
CA LYS A 146 16.75 -4.31 -31.49
C LYS A 146 16.54 -5.26 -30.32
N LYS A 147 16.69 -6.58 -30.51
CA LYS A 147 16.59 -7.57 -29.42
C LYS A 147 17.72 -7.42 -28.39
N ILE A 148 18.95 -7.15 -28.81
CA ILE A 148 20.08 -6.97 -27.89
C ILE A 148 19.89 -5.70 -27.07
N VAL A 149 19.53 -4.59 -27.71
CA VAL A 149 19.22 -3.32 -27.03
C VAL A 149 18.04 -3.49 -26.08
N TRP A 150 16.98 -4.18 -26.53
CA TRP A 150 15.81 -4.46 -25.69
C TRP A 150 16.15 -5.33 -24.48
N ASN A 151 16.93 -6.39 -24.69
CA ASN A 151 17.38 -7.28 -23.61
C ASN A 151 18.29 -6.54 -22.61
N TYR A 152 19.14 -5.64 -23.10
CA TYR A 152 19.99 -4.81 -22.27
C TYR A 152 19.17 -3.82 -21.45
N LEU A 153 18.21 -3.14 -22.10
CA LEU A 153 17.34 -2.16 -21.45
C LEU A 153 16.40 -2.82 -20.42
N SER A 154 15.91 -4.03 -20.71
CA SER A 154 15.14 -4.82 -19.74
C SER A 154 15.99 -5.43 -18.62
N SER A 155 17.32 -5.42 -18.73
CA SER A 155 18.24 -5.88 -17.68
C SER A 155 18.66 -4.76 -16.71
N LEU A 156 18.23 -3.53 -16.98
CA LEU A 156 18.36 -2.43 -16.05
C LEU A 156 17.15 -2.45 -15.12
N PRO A 157 17.35 -2.42 -13.79
CA PRO A 157 16.25 -2.35 -12.86
C PRO A 157 15.50 -1.03 -13.06
N THR A 158 14.19 -1.10 -13.09
CA THR A 158 13.32 0.07 -13.09
C THR A 158 13.32 0.70 -11.70
N ASP A 159 12.98 1.98 -11.57
CA ASP A 159 12.82 2.62 -10.25
C ASP A 159 11.84 1.87 -9.35
N GLN A 160 10.82 1.27 -9.93
CA GLN A 160 9.87 0.43 -9.21
C GLN A 160 10.54 -0.82 -8.60
N ASP A 161 11.46 -1.46 -9.34
CA ASP A 161 12.18 -2.65 -8.87
C ASP A 161 13.16 -2.27 -7.73
N LEU A 162 13.78 -1.09 -7.83
CA LEU A 162 14.62 -0.56 -6.75
C LEU A 162 13.79 -0.22 -5.51
N ILE A 163 12.63 0.42 -5.68
CA ILE A 163 11.73 0.72 -4.57
C ILE A 163 11.31 -0.57 -3.87
N GLU A 164 10.89 -1.59 -4.62
CA GLU A 164 10.47 -2.89 -4.07
C GLU A 164 11.61 -3.59 -3.31
N LEU A 165 12.83 -3.54 -3.84
CA LEU A 165 14.01 -4.11 -3.18
C LEU A 165 14.31 -3.44 -1.83
N TYR A 166 14.14 -2.12 -1.74
CA TYR A 166 14.43 -1.34 -0.54
C TYR A 166 13.22 -1.12 0.39
N GLU A 167 12.01 -1.54 0.02
CA GLU A 167 10.83 -1.46 0.89
C GLU A 167 11.03 -2.07 2.29
N PRO A 168 11.61 -3.29 2.45
CA PRO A 168 11.80 -3.86 3.79
C PRO A 168 12.75 -3.02 4.65
N GLU A 169 13.86 -2.53 4.07
CA GLU A 169 14.81 -1.67 4.76
C GLU A 169 14.18 -0.33 5.13
N ARG A 170 13.42 0.26 4.20
CA ARG A 170 12.67 1.50 4.43
C ARG A 170 11.64 1.32 5.56
N ALA A 171 10.95 0.18 5.61
CA ALA A 171 9.98 -0.11 6.66
C ALA A 171 10.63 -0.19 8.04
N ILE A 172 11.82 -0.83 8.14
CA ILE A 172 12.61 -0.87 9.37
C ILE A 172 13.06 0.55 9.76
N TYR A 173 13.63 1.29 8.82
CA TYR A 173 14.07 2.66 9.05
C TYR A 173 12.93 3.56 9.52
N MET A 174 11.75 3.47 8.90
CA MET A 174 10.57 4.24 9.31
C MET A 174 10.10 3.89 10.72
N LYS A 175 10.15 2.62 11.13
CA LYS A 175 9.84 2.23 12.51
C LYS A 175 10.85 2.82 13.48
N THR A 176 12.15 2.70 13.20
CA THR A 176 13.20 3.27 14.06
C THR A 176 13.08 4.79 14.17
N ARG A 177 12.81 5.47 13.04
CA ARG A 177 12.62 6.92 13.01
C ARG A 177 11.40 7.37 13.80
N LYS A 178 10.28 6.64 13.73
CA LYS A 178 9.09 6.93 14.55
C LYS A 178 9.38 6.79 16.05
N VAL A 179 10.03 5.71 16.46
CA VAL A 179 10.43 5.51 17.86
C VAL A 179 11.38 6.61 18.32
N GLN A 180 12.31 7.05 17.46
CA GLN A 180 13.19 8.16 17.80
C GLN A 180 12.43 9.47 17.94
N GLN A 181 11.52 9.76 17.01
CA GLN A 181 10.69 10.95 17.06
C GLN A 181 9.82 11.00 18.33
N GLU A 182 9.20 9.88 18.71
CA GLU A 182 8.43 9.79 19.96
C GLU A 182 9.31 10.09 21.19
N LYS A 183 10.55 9.58 21.23
CA LYS A 183 11.50 9.88 22.31
C LYS A 183 11.94 11.34 22.33
N ASP A 184 12.15 11.93 21.15
CA ASP A 184 12.55 13.32 21.00
C ASP A 184 11.40 14.25 21.44
N GLU A 185 10.16 13.92 21.10
CA GLU A 185 8.94 14.60 21.56
C GLU A 185 8.78 14.50 23.07
N GLU A 186 8.93 13.30 23.67
CA GLU A 186 8.92 13.14 25.13
C GLU A 186 10.00 13.98 25.82
N THR A 187 11.20 14.01 25.24
CA THR A 187 12.33 14.78 25.78
C THR A 187 12.05 16.28 25.68
N ALA A 188 11.50 16.75 24.56
CA ALA A 188 11.10 18.14 24.37
C ALA A 188 10.02 18.56 25.38
N LEU A 189 9.02 17.70 25.65
CA LEU A 189 8.01 17.95 26.68
C LEU A 189 8.65 18.07 28.07
N ARG A 190 9.56 17.15 28.43
CA ARG A 190 10.29 17.19 29.71
C ARG A 190 11.08 18.48 29.87
N LEU A 191 11.76 18.93 28.82
CA LEU A 191 12.50 20.18 28.81
C LEU A 191 11.56 21.40 28.95
N ARG A 192 10.46 21.45 28.18
CA ARG A 192 9.50 22.55 28.22
C ARG A 192 8.93 22.78 29.62
N TYR A 193 8.64 21.70 30.34
CA TYR A 193 8.11 21.80 31.70
C TYR A 193 9.19 21.80 32.78
N HIS A 194 10.48 21.77 32.44
CA HIS A 194 11.59 21.57 33.37
C HIS A 194 11.34 20.40 34.33
N ALA A 195 10.85 19.30 33.78
CA ALA A 195 10.32 18.17 34.53
C ALA A 195 11.24 16.95 34.45
N LEU A 196 11.34 16.22 35.56
CA LEU A 196 12.04 14.93 35.61
C LEU A 196 11.14 13.82 35.08
N TRP A 197 9.83 13.94 35.28
CA TRP A 197 8.84 12.97 34.80
C TRP A 197 7.54 13.66 34.41
N ILE A 198 6.89 13.10 33.39
CA ILE A 198 5.62 13.58 32.83
C ILE A 198 4.76 12.37 32.48
N GLY A 199 3.45 12.47 32.73
CA GLY A 199 2.48 11.52 32.18
C GLY A 199 1.07 11.72 32.71
N ASN A 200 0.13 11.05 32.05
CA ASN A 200 -1.25 10.97 32.52
C ASN A 200 -1.36 9.95 33.66
N VAL A 201 -1.99 10.36 34.75
CA VAL A 201 -2.22 9.52 35.94
C VAL A 201 -3.62 9.73 36.47
N PHE A 202 -4.13 8.73 37.18
CA PHE A 202 -5.38 8.88 37.92
C PHE A 202 -5.07 9.36 39.33
N THR A 203 -5.61 10.51 39.72
CA THR A 203 -5.47 11.06 41.07
C THR A 203 -6.78 10.92 41.84
N LYS A 204 -6.68 10.67 43.14
CA LYS A 204 -7.79 10.67 44.09
C LYS A 204 -7.37 11.41 45.35
N ALA A 205 -8.08 12.49 45.70
CA ALA A 205 -7.87 13.20 46.95
C ALA A 205 -8.48 12.44 48.14
N GLU A 206 -7.94 12.68 49.34
CA GLU A 206 -8.47 12.14 50.58
C GLU A 206 -9.90 12.68 50.82
N GLY A 207 -10.91 11.82 50.63
CA GLY A 207 -12.34 12.16 50.75
C GLY A 207 -13.13 12.13 49.44
N GLU A 208 -12.48 12.10 48.27
CA GLU A 208 -13.19 11.94 47.00
C GLU A 208 -13.60 10.48 46.77
N ARG A 209 -14.78 10.24 46.19
CA ARG A 209 -15.26 8.88 45.87
C ARG A 209 -14.64 8.32 44.59
N HIS A 210 -14.38 9.17 43.60
CA HIS A 210 -13.95 8.76 42.25
C HIS A 210 -12.54 9.30 41.96
N ALA A 211 -11.72 8.49 41.27
CA ALA A 211 -10.44 8.94 40.74
C ALA A 211 -10.67 9.74 39.45
N LYS A 212 -9.87 10.79 39.24
CA LYS A 212 -9.90 11.64 38.05
C LYS A 212 -8.61 11.48 37.28
N THR A 213 -8.68 11.40 35.95
CA THR A 213 -7.49 11.47 35.09
C THR A 213 -6.94 12.89 35.14
N CYS A 214 -5.63 13.02 35.31
CA CYS A 214 -4.93 14.30 35.32
C CYS A 214 -3.57 14.16 34.62
N PHE A 215 -3.09 15.25 34.05
CA PHE A 215 -1.74 15.34 33.53
C PHE A 215 -0.81 15.74 34.67
N LEU A 216 0.09 14.84 35.05
CA LEU A 216 1.02 15.02 36.15
C LEU A 216 2.41 15.33 35.62
N VAL A 217 2.98 16.42 36.12
CA VAL A 217 4.36 16.81 35.89
C VAL A 217 5.09 16.80 37.22
N TYR A 218 6.17 16.02 37.30
CA TYR A 218 7.04 15.99 38.46
C TYR A 218 8.29 16.83 38.22
N ARG A 219 8.45 17.86 39.05
CA ARG A 219 9.70 18.61 39.23
C ARG A 219 10.32 18.18 40.56
N SER A 220 11.61 18.43 40.77
CA SER A 220 12.26 18.12 42.06
C SER A 220 11.42 18.68 43.22
N TYR A 221 10.98 17.79 44.11
CA TYR A 221 10.14 18.10 45.29
C TYR A 221 8.75 18.68 45.01
N ARG A 222 8.25 18.68 43.76
CA ARG A 222 6.97 19.31 43.39
C ARG A 222 6.19 18.49 42.36
N PHE A 223 4.94 18.19 42.66
CA PHE A 223 3.98 17.71 41.68
C PHE A 223 3.12 18.87 41.19
N LEU A 224 2.94 18.96 39.87
CA LEU A 224 2.05 19.92 39.21
C LEU A 224 0.99 19.11 38.45
N LEU A 225 -0.28 19.44 38.68
CA LEU A 225 -1.40 18.70 38.11
C LEU A 225 -2.29 19.62 37.27
N TRP A 226 -2.56 19.20 36.03
CA TRP A 226 -3.57 19.77 35.14
C TRP A 226 -4.71 18.79 34.92
N LYS A 227 -5.90 19.27 34.52
CA LYS A 227 -7.03 18.38 34.22
C LYS A 227 -6.73 17.53 33.00
N CYS A 228 -6.16 18.13 31.96
CA CYS A 228 -5.69 17.45 30.77
C CYS A 228 -4.33 18.00 30.32
N GLU A 229 -3.70 17.30 29.37
CA GLU A 229 -2.45 17.72 28.74
C GLU A 229 -2.62 18.97 27.87
N GLU A 230 -3.80 19.14 27.27
CA GLU A 230 -4.16 20.30 26.44
C GLU A 230 -4.13 21.59 27.24
N ASP A 231 -4.73 21.62 28.44
CA ASP A 231 -4.66 22.77 29.36
C ASP A 231 -3.21 23.17 29.66
N ALA A 232 -2.33 22.18 29.82
CA ALA A 232 -0.91 22.41 30.09
C ALA A 232 -0.15 22.89 28.84
N ASN A 233 -0.61 22.54 27.64
CA ASN A 233 -0.04 23.00 26.36
C ASN A 233 -0.42 24.46 26.06
N GLU A 234 -1.64 24.85 26.42
CA GLU A 234 -2.17 26.22 26.25
C GLU A 234 -1.55 27.23 27.23
N GLY A 235 -0.75 26.76 28.19
CA GLY A 235 -0.08 27.61 29.18
C GLY A 235 -0.96 27.97 30.39
N SER A 236 -2.05 27.23 30.61
CA SER A 236 -2.89 27.41 31.80
C SER A 236 -2.12 27.08 33.07
N GLN A 237 -2.46 27.75 34.17
CA GLN A 237 -1.85 27.45 35.47
C GLN A 237 -2.25 26.05 35.97
N PRO A 238 -1.38 25.35 36.70
CA PRO A 238 -1.69 24.05 37.27
C PRO A 238 -2.85 24.18 38.27
N ASN A 239 -3.82 23.27 38.19
CA ASN A 239 -4.97 23.24 39.09
C ASN A 239 -4.54 22.93 40.54
N LEU A 240 -3.46 22.18 40.69
CA LEU A 240 -2.88 21.82 41.98
C LEU A 240 -1.37 21.77 41.87
N GLN A 241 -0.70 22.30 42.89
CA GLN A 241 0.71 22.06 43.13
C GLN A 241 0.87 21.43 44.51
N LEU A 242 1.51 20.27 44.57
CA LEU A 242 1.82 19.57 45.81
C LEU A 242 3.34 19.60 46.03
N VAL A 243 3.79 20.29 47.07
CA VAL A 243 5.20 20.39 47.44
C VAL A 243 5.53 19.31 48.47
N ILE A 244 6.51 18.47 48.16
CA ILE A 244 6.94 17.34 48.99
C ILE A 244 8.22 17.74 49.73
N GLU A 245 8.17 17.80 51.05
CA GLU A 245 9.34 18.19 51.84
C GLU A 245 10.31 17.02 52.13
N LYS A 246 9.79 15.78 52.20
CA LYS A 246 10.59 14.59 52.54
C LYS A 246 10.22 13.39 51.66
N PRO A 247 11.18 12.52 51.31
CA PRO A 247 10.90 11.31 50.52
C PRO A 247 9.94 10.35 51.22
N GLN A 248 9.90 10.34 52.56
CA GLN A 248 8.98 9.54 53.38
C GLN A 248 7.51 9.94 53.20
N ALA A 249 7.26 11.14 52.64
CA ALA A 249 5.91 11.61 52.36
C ALA A 249 5.29 10.89 51.15
N VAL A 250 6.09 10.16 50.37
CA VAL A 250 5.62 9.28 49.29
C VAL A 250 5.64 7.84 49.79
N ILE A 251 4.45 7.30 50.05
CA ILE A 251 4.26 5.95 50.57
C ILE A 251 3.78 5.05 49.43
N ASP A 252 4.60 4.05 49.11
CA ASP A 252 4.21 3.00 48.18
C ASP A 252 3.17 2.09 48.84
N LYS A 253 1.97 2.01 48.24
CA LYS A 253 0.98 0.98 48.58
C LYS A 253 1.07 -0.10 47.51
N SER A 254 1.81 -1.16 47.82
CA SER A 254 1.86 -2.37 47.01
C SER A 254 0.54 -3.14 47.16
N ASN A 255 -0.43 -2.84 46.31
CA ASN A 255 -1.58 -3.71 46.09
C ASN A 255 -1.42 -4.30 44.70
N ASP A 256 -1.25 -5.62 44.58
CA ASP A 256 -0.89 -6.31 43.34
C ASP A 256 -1.89 -6.12 42.18
N LYS A 257 -3.08 -5.58 42.47
CA LYS A 257 -4.15 -5.31 41.48
C LYS A 257 -4.25 -3.86 41.03
N VAL A 258 -3.64 -2.91 41.75
CA VAL A 258 -3.75 -1.47 41.44
C VAL A 258 -2.42 -0.80 41.73
N PHE A 259 -1.76 -0.30 40.68
CA PHE A 259 -0.44 0.34 40.77
C PHE A 259 -0.54 1.73 41.40
N THR A 260 -0.70 1.77 42.73
CA THR A 260 -0.94 3.00 43.48
C THR A 260 0.24 3.41 44.35
N PHE A 261 0.39 4.72 44.57
CA PHE A 261 1.22 5.29 45.62
C PHE A 261 0.51 6.51 46.22
N ASN A 262 0.78 6.81 47.49
CA ASN A 262 0.28 8.05 48.10
C ASN A 262 1.41 9.07 48.15
N ALA A 263 1.11 10.33 47.87
CA ALA A 263 2.00 11.43 48.21
C ALA A 263 1.28 12.39 49.14
N SER A 264 1.93 12.73 50.24
CA SER A 264 1.52 13.79 51.14
C SER A 264 2.41 15.00 50.92
N GLY A 265 1.84 16.19 50.95
CA GLY A 265 2.60 17.42 50.74
C GLY A 265 1.76 18.66 50.98
N ARG A 266 2.39 19.83 50.84
CA ARG A 266 1.72 21.12 51.00
C ARG A 266 1.09 21.53 49.68
N ASN A 267 -0.21 21.83 49.70
CA ASN A 267 -0.95 22.34 48.54
C ASN A 267 -0.73 23.87 48.38
N ASN A 268 -1.23 24.45 47.28
CA ASN A 268 -1.28 25.88 46.97
C ASN A 268 -1.80 26.75 48.12
N ASN A 269 -2.76 26.25 48.88
CA ASN A 269 -3.38 26.98 49.99
C ASN A 269 -2.55 26.93 51.30
N GLY A 270 -1.46 26.16 51.32
CA GLY A 270 -0.64 25.95 52.52
C GLY A 270 -1.05 24.75 53.37
N ASP A 271 -2.18 24.11 53.06
CA ASP A 271 -2.66 22.92 53.78
C ASP A 271 -1.89 21.66 53.40
N ILE A 272 -1.79 20.72 54.34
CA ILE A 272 -1.24 19.39 54.08
C ILE A 272 -2.34 18.53 53.44
N GLU A 273 -2.10 18.07 52.22
CA GLU A 273 -3.02 17.21 51.46
C GLU A 273 -2.33 15.88 51.12
N THR A 274 -3.03 14.78 51.34
CA THR A 274 -2.61 13.45 50.89
C THR A 274 -3.40 13.06 49.64
N ARG A 275 -2.69 12.67 48.59
CA ARG A 275 -3.29 12.17 47.35
C ARG A 275 -2.83 10.78 47.02
N VAL A 276 -3.76 9.97 46.51
CA VAL A 276 -3.49 8.65 45.95
C VAL A 276 -3.37 8.80 44.45
N PHE A 277 -2.23 8.39 43.91
CA PHE A 277 -1.97 8.33 42.48
C PHE A 277 -2.02 6.87 42.03
N THR A 278 -2.74 6.62 40.95
CA THR A 278 -2.85 5.32 40.29
C THR A 278 -2.32 5.44 38.88
N MET A 279 -1.50 4.48 38.47
CA MET A 279 -0.87 4.43 37.15
C MET A 279 -1.30 3.18 36.38
N ASP A 280 -1.13 3.23 35.05
CA ASP A 280 -1.56 2.14 34.16
C ASP A 280 -0.62 0.93 34.17
N SER A 281 0.65 1.15 34.53
CA SER A 281 1.70 0.12 34.51
C SER A 281 2.61 0.24 35.73
N LEU A 282 3.06 -0.91 36.24
CA LEU A 282 4.05 -1.03 37.31
C LEU A 282 5.37 -0.36 36.94
N GLU A 283 5.82 -0.51 35.69
CA GLU A 283 7.09 0.05 35.22
C GLU A 283 7.11 1.59 35.31
N LYS A 284 5.99 2.23 34.95
CA LYS A 284 5.83 3.70 35.05
C LYS A 284 5.86 4.16 36.51
N LYS A 285 5.23 3.40 37.40
CA LYS A 285 5.21 3.65 38.84
C LYS A 285 6.61 3.54 39.44
N ASP A 286 7.30 2.44 39.17
CA ASP A 286 8.64 2.21 39.72
C ASP A 286 9.64 3.22 39.19
N ALA A 287 9.57 3.58 37.90
CA ALA A 287 10.38 4.64 37.33
C ALA A 287 10.17 5.98 38.06
N LEU A 288 8.91 6.40 38.24
CA LEU A 288 8.58 7.65 38.93
C LEU A 288 9.04 7.62 40.40
N LEU A 289 8.76 6.55 41.14
CA LEU A 289 9.19 6.41 42.54
C LEU A 289 10.71 6.42 42.67
N ASN A 290 11.43 5.76 41.75
CA ASN A 290 12.89 5.79 41.74
C ASN A 290 13.43 7.20 41.44
N MET A 291 12.82 7.93 40.51
CA MET A 291 13.16 9.33 40.25
C MET A 291 12.92 10.23 41.47
N ILE A 292 11.79 10.06 42.16
CA ILE A 292 11.49 10.81 43.40
C ILE A 292 12.51 10.48 44.50
N ARG A 293 12.89 9.21 44.65
CA ARG A 293 13.90 8.80 45.64
C ARG A 293 15.28 9.38 45.30
N GLN A 294 15.64 9.47 44.03
CA GLN A 294 16.90 10.05 43.59
C GLN A 294 16.93 11.57 43.74
N SER A 295 15.86 12.27 43.34
CA SER A 295 15.76 13.73 43.47
C SER A 295 15.76 14.18 44.93
N CYS A 296 15.14 13.41 45.83
CA CYS A 296 15.12 13.69 47.27
C CYS A 296 16.43 13.35 48.02
N ARG A 297 17.39 12.70 47.36
CA ARG A 297 18.71 12.37 47.92
C ARG A 297 19.79 13.39 47.54
N MET A 298 19.57 14.17 46.48
CA MET A 298 20.43 15.28 46.07
C MET A 298 20.04 16.56 46.80
#